data_AF-A0A7X8LXX5-F1
#
_entry.id   AF-A0A7X8LXX5-F1
#
_cell.length_a   1.000
_cell.length_b   1.000
_cell.length_c   1.000
_cell.angle_alpha   90.00
_cell.angle_beta   90.00
_cell.angle_gamma   90.00
#
_symmetry.space_group_name_H-M   'P 1'
#
loop_
_entity.id
_entity.type
_entity.pdbx_description
1 polymer ?
#
loop_
_entity_poly.entity_id
_entity_poly.type
_entity_poly.pdbx_seq_one_letter_code
_entity_poly.pdbx_strand_id
1 'polypeptide(L)'
;MGESLWKILAFLLCAILLFIIPLTTMLNRQDDVAYNMVLTECNRFVDMCRDTGYITPSSYLEFVSRINATGNTYKIKLLHIKRSVNPIYEDKNGVLVFTGQYGINHVTQPEYLIMDTLFPSDKTLSTLDISRRYNMTMGDLLFVEVQNNGKTMATALRDMLLFSDTKAPEIFVRSGGMVRNEAY
;
A
#
# COMPACT_ATOMS: atom_id res chain seq x y z
N MET A 1 37.06 14.20 44.67
CA MET A 1 35.68 14.58 44.28
C MET A 1 35.37 14.32 42.81
N GLY A 2 36.30 14.50 41.86
CA GLY A 2 36.08 14.14 40.44
C GLY A 2 35.87 12.64 40.17
N GLU A 3 36.60 11.78 40.88
CA GLU A 3 36.46 10.31 40.83
C GLU A 3 35.05 9.80 41.17
N SER A 4 34.36 10.44 42.11
CA SER A 4 33.01 10.05 42.51
C SER A 4 31.95 10.57 41.54
N LEU A 5 32.16 11.75 40.96
CA LEU A 5 31.25 12.38 40.02
C LEU A 5 31.11 11.58 38.71
N TRP A 6 32.22 11.10 38.15
CA TRP A 6 32.16 10.29 36.92
C TRP A 6 31.48 8.94 37.15
N LYS A 7 31.69 8.31 38.32
CA LYS A 7 31.04 7.05 38.71
C LYS A 7 29.53 7.20 38.84
N ILE A 8 29.08 8.30 39.47
CA ILE A 8 27.65 8.63 39.60
C ILE A 8 27.04 8.87 38.21
N LEU A 9 27.74 9.61 37.35
CA LEU A 9 27.28 9.88 35.98
C LEU A 9 27.22 8.60 35.13
N ALA A 10 28.24 7.73 35.23
CA ALA A 10 28.28 6.45 34.54
C ALA A 10 27.13 5.52 35.02
N PHE A 11 26.87 5.49 36.33
CA PHE A 11 25.76 4.72 36.88
C PHE A 11 24.40 5.22 36.37
N LEU A 12 24.19 6.54 36.34
CA LEU A 12 22.97 7.15 35.80
C LEU A 12 22.79 6.84 34.31
N LEU A 13 23.87 6.93 33.53
CA LEU A 13 23.85 6.58 32.11
C LEU A 13 23.53 5.09 31.89
N CYS A 14 24.11 4.19 32.67
CA CYS A 14 23.78 2.77 32.63
C CYS A 14 22.30 2.52 32.97
N ALA A 15 21.75 3.18 33.99
CA ALA A 15 20.34 3.07 34.36
C ALA A 15 19.41 3.52 33.21
N ILE A 16 19.77 4.60 32.52
CA ILE A 16 19.02 5.09 31.34
C ILE A 16 19.10 4.09 30.19
N LEU A 17 20.29 3.55 29.89
CA LEU A 17 20.47 2.56 28.81
C LEU A 17 19.68 1.27 29.07
N LEU A 18 19.60 0.83 30.33
CA LEU A 18 18.78 -0.33 30.72
C LEU A 18 17.28 -0.13 30.48
N PHE A 19 16.81 1.10 30.34
CA PHE A 19 15.42 1.41 29.98
C PHE A 19 15.24 1.62 28.47
N ILE A 20 16.17 2.31 27.83
CA ILE A 20 16.10 2.62 26.40
C ILE A 20 16.18 1.35 25.54
N ILE A 21 17.07 0.41 25.88
CA ILE A 21 17.25 -0.82 25.10
C ILE A 21 15.95 -1.66 25.07
N PRO A 22 15.33 -2.05 26.20
CA PRO A 22 14.07 -2.80 26.14
C PRO A 22 12.96 -2.00 25.44
N LEU A 23 12.89 -0.67 25.64
CA LEU A 23 11.92 0.17 24.96
C LEU A 23 12.08 0.13 23.42
N THR A 24 13.31 0.31 22.91
CA THR A 24 13.59 0.22 21.47
C THR A 24 13.20 -1.15 20.90
N THR A 25 13.54 -2.24 21.60
CA THR A 25 13.18 -3.59 21.15
C THR A 25 11.68 -3.84 21.14
N MET A 26 10.94 -3.29 22.11
CA MET A 26 9.48 -3.37 22.15
C MET A 26 8.85 -2.60 20.98
N LEU A 27 9.33 -1.39 20.69
CA LEU A 27 8.83 -0.59 19.58
C LEU A 27 9.14 -1.23 18.22
N ASN A 28 10.33 -1.81 18.04
CA ASN A 28 10.66 -2.56 16.81
C ASN A 28 9.71 -3.76 16.62
N ARG A 29 9.39 -4.50 17.69
CA ARG A 29 8.40 -5.59 17.63
C ARG A 29 7.00 -5.08 17.28
N GLN A 30 6.63 -3.90 17.75
CA GLN A 30 5.36 -3.28 17.39
C GLN A 30 5.32 -2.94 15.89
N ASP A 31 6.42 -2.44 15.34
CA ASP A 31 6.56 -2.17 13.90
C ASP A 31 6.51 -3.47 13.08
N ASP A 32 7.15 -4.55 13.52
CA ASP A 32 7.07 -5.87 12.87
C ASP A 32 5.62 -6.41 12.84
N VAL A 33 4.89 -6.26 13.95
CA VAL A 33 3.47 -6.65 14.03
C VAL A 33 2.62 -5.79 13.09
N ALA A 34 2.87 -4.47 13.06
CA ALA A 34 2.18 -3.56 12.15
C ALA A 34 2.46 -3.91 10.69
N TYR A 35 3.72 -4.23 10.33
CA TYR A 35 4.10 -4.67 8.99
C TYR A 35 3.33 -5.93 8.57
N ASN A 36 3.34 -6.96 9.41
CA ASN A 36 2.65 -8.21 9.10
C ASN A 36 1.13 -8.02 8.98
N MET A 37 0.54 -7.21 9.86
CA MET A 37 -0.88 -6.88 9.77
C MET A 37 -1.22 -6.17 8.45
N VAL A 38 -0.43 -5.15 8.07
CA VAL A 38 -0.61 -4.44 6.79
C VAL A 38 -0.42 -5.38 5.60
N LEU A 39 0.56 -6.28 5.65
CA LEU A 39 0.79 -7.29 4.60
C LEU A 39 -0.41 -8.22 4.44
N THR A 40 -0.92 -8.78 5.54
CA THR A 40 -2.10 -9.65 5.53
C THR A 40 -3.34 -8.92 5.02
N GLU A 41 -3.58 -7.69 5.49
CA GLU A 41 -4.71 -6.87 5.07
C GLU A 41 -4.63 -6.46 3.60
N CYS A 42 -3.43 -6.12 3.12
CA CYS A 42 -3.18 -5.78 1.73
C CYS A 42 -3.41 -6.99 0.83
N ASN A 43 -2.90 -8.17 1.19
CA ASN A 43 -3.15 -9.41 0.46
C ASN A 43 -4.64 -9.74 0.42
N ARG A 44 -5.35 -9.66 1.56
CA ARG A 44 -6.79 -9.91 1.60
C ARG A 44 -7.56 -8.95 0.69
N PHE A 45 -7.24 -7.67 0.72
CA PHE A 45 -7.88 -6.67 -0.13
C PHE A 45 -7.62 -6.95 -1.61
N VAL A 46 -6.37 -7.23 -1.99
CA VAL A 46 -5.97 -7.56 -3.35
C VAL A 46 -6.67 -8.82 -3.84
N ASP A 47 -6.67 -9.89 -3.06
CA ASP A 47 -7.29 -11.16 -3.43
C ASP A 47 -8.80 -11.00 -3.58
N MET A 48 -9.47 -10.30 -2.65
CA MET A 48 -10.89 -9.96 -2.79
C MET A 48 -11.17 -9.21 -4.10
N CYS A 49 -10.37 -8.20 -4.44
CA CYS A 49 -10.56 -7.43 -5.67
C CYS A 49 -10.28 -8.25 -6.94
N ARG A 50 -9.33 -9.19 -6.87
CA ARG A 50 -8.97 -10.08 -7.99
C ARG A 50 -10.03 -11.16 -8.23
N ASP A 51 -10.62 -11.69 -7.16
CA ASP A 51 -11.62 -12.73 -7.23
C ASP A 51 -12.97 -12.15 -7.68
N THR A 52 -13.36 -10.99 -7.13
CA THR A 52 -14.61 -10.30 -7.52
C THR A 52 -14.54 -9.55 -8.85
N GLY A 53 -13.34 -9.13 -9.26
CA GLY A 53 -13.16 -8.32 -10.46
C GLY A 53 -13.61 -6.85 -10.30
N TYR A 54 -13.91 -6.39 -9.09
CA TYR A 54 -14.25 -4.99 -8.85
C TYR A 54 -13.79 -4.48 -7.49
N ILE A 55 -13.62 -3.17 -7.37
CA ILE A 55 -13.33 -2.49 -6.10
C ILE A 55 -14.57 -1.74 -5.66
N THR A 56 -14.97 -1.92 -4.41
CA THR A 56 -16.11 -1.21 -3.81
C THR A 56 -15.64 -0.14 -2.82
N PRO A 57 -16.41 0.94 -2.61
CA PRO A 57 -16.07 1.94 -1.61
C PRO A 57 -16.00 1.33 -0.20
N SER A 58 -16.90 0.40 0.13
CA SER A 58 -16.92 -0.29 1.42
C SER A 58 -15.67 -1.14 1.65
N SER A 59 -15.26 -1.96 0.66
CA SER A 59 -14.07 -2.80 0.80
C SER A 59 -12.79 -1.97 0.95
N TYR A 60 -12.69 -0.85 0.23
CA TYR A 60 -11.57 0.08 0.37
C TYR A 60 -11.55 0.77 1.74
N LEU A 61 -12.69 1.31 2.20
CA LEU A 61 -12.77 1.95 3.52
C LEU A 61 -12.47 0.99 4.67
N GLU A 62 -12.96 -0.24 4.56
CA GLU A 62 -12.71 -1.28 5.54
C GLU A 62 -11.21 -1.66 5.59
N PHE A 63 -10.58 -1.78 4.41
CA PHE A 63 -9.13 -1.95 4.30
C PHE A 63 -8.36 -0.79 4.96
N VAL A 64 -8.69 0.46 4.62
CA VAL A 64 -8.09 1.67 5.20
C VAL A 64 -8.26 1.68 6.73
N SER A 65 -9.45 1.37 7.23
CA SER A 65 -9.73 1.34 8.66
C SER A 65 -8.89 0.31 9.39
N ARG A 66 -8.68 -0.86 8.80
CA ARG A 66 -7.90 -1.94 9.42
C ARG A 66 -6.41 -1.68 9.44
N ILE A 67 -5.85 -1.14 8.35
CA ILE A 67 -4.44 -0.77 8.37
C ILE A 67 -4.20 0.39 9.34
N ASN A 68 -5.08 1.39 9.41
CA ASN A 68 -4.93 2.51 10.35
C ASN A 68 -5.14 2.10 11.82
N ALA A 69 -5.75 0.93 12.08
CA ALA A 69 -5.88 0.40 13.44
C ALA A 69 -4.53 -0.01 14.07
N THR A 70 -3.45 -0.11 13.29
CA THR A 70 -2.09 -0.31 13.81
C THR A 70 -1.54 0.92 14.56
N GLY A 71 -2.20 2.07 14.47
CA GLY A 71 -1.77 3.33 15.08
C GLY A 71 -0.81 4.15 14.22
N ASN A 72 -0.45 3.64 13.03
CA ASN A 72 0.32 4.38 12.04
C ASN A 72 -0.60 4.94 10.94
N THR A 73 -0.20 6.05 10.33
CA THR A 73 -0.87 6.55 9.12
C THR A 73 -0.20 5.99 7.88
N TYR A 74 -0.98 5.65 6.87
CA TYR A 74 -0.47 5.07 5.63
C TYR A 74 -0.87 5.88 4.40
N LYS A 75 0.00 5.89 3.40
CA LYS A 75 -0.29 6.29 2.04
C LYS A 75 -0.46 5.04 1.20
N ILE A 76 -1.64 4.89 0.62
CA ILE A 76 -2.00 3.79 -0.27
C ILE A 76 -1.84 4.28 -1.71
N LYS A 77 -1.31 3.45 -2.60
CA LYS A 77 -1.32 3.65 -4.04
C LYS A 77 -1.97 2.45 -4.73
N LEU A 78 -2.96 2.72 -5.57
CA LEU A 78 -3.59 1.70 -6.41
C LEU A 78 -3.11 1.83 -7.85
N LEU A 79 -2.70 0.72 -8.44
CA LEU A 79 -2.28 0.64 -9.83
C LEU A 79 -3.07 -0.47 -10.53
N HIS A 80 -3.84 -0.08 -11.55
CA HIS A 80 -4.55 -1.01 -12.41
C HIS A 80 -3.92 -0.99 -13.80
N ILE A 81 -3.53 -2.16 -14.31
CA ILE A 81 -3.00 -2.31 -15.66
C ILE A 81 -4.02 -3.09 -16.47
N LYS A 82 -4.68 -2.38 -17.39
CA LYS A 82 -5.71 -2.93 -18.25
C LYS A 82 -5.09 -3.62 -19.46
N ARG A 83 -5.52 -4.83 -19.76
CA ARG A 83 -5.18 -5.56 -20.97
C ARG A 83 -6.05 -5.05 -22.13
N SER A 84 -5.43 -4.54 -23.18
CA SER A 84 -6.08 -4.12 -24.42
C SER A 84 -5.64 -5.01 -25.57
N VAL A 85 -6.59 -5.54 -26.33
CA VAL A 85 -6.32 -6.38 -27.49
C VAL A 85 -6.54 -5.53 -28.75
N ASN A 86 -5.46 -5.22 -29.45
CA ASN A 86 -5.52 -4.37 -30.63
C ASN A 86 -5.20 -5.19 -31.90
N PRO A 87 -6.01 -5.08 -32.96
CA PRO A 87 -5.71 -5.75 -34.23
C PRO A 87 -4.42 -5.18 -34.85
N ILE A 88 -3.53 -6.06 -35.31
CA ILE A 88 -2.30 -5.67 -36.00
C ILE A 88 -2.62 -5.51 -37.48
N TYR A 89 -2.36 -4.32 -38.01
CA TYR A 89 -2.47 -4.03 -39.44
C TYR A 89 -1.07 -3.98 -40.05
N GLU A 90 -0.90 -4.59 -41.22
CA GLU A 90 0.31 -4.50 -42.04
C GLU A 90 0.02 -3.57 -43.22
N ASP A 91 0.93 -2.65 -43.48
CA ASP A 91 0.84 -1.75 -44.62
C ASP A 91 1.30 -2.50 -45.89
N LYS A 92 0.35 -2.79 -46.78
CA LYS A 92 0.64 -3.28 -48.12
C LYS A 92 0.24 -2.19 -49.12
N ASN A 93 1.23 -1.45 -49.59
CA ASN A 93 1.10 -0.41 -50.62
C ASN A 93 0.10 0.72 -50.26
N GLY A 94 0.13 1.22 -49.01
CA GLY A 94 -0.70 2.33 -48.55
C GLY A 94 -2.11 1.93 -48.10
N VAL A 95 -2.40 0.62 -48.04
CA VAL A 95 -3.63 0.07 -47.50
C VAL A 95 -3.29 -0.76 -46.27
N LEU A 96 -3.86 -0.37 -45.13
CA LEU A 96 -3.76 -1.13 -43.88
C LEU A 96 -4.59 -2.41 -43.99
N VAL A 97 -3.92 -3.55 -44.16
CA VAL A 97 -4.58 -4.85 -44.22
C VAL A 97 -4.47 -5.52 -42.85
N PHE A 98 -5.60 -5.97 -42.31
CA PHE A 98 -5.61 -6.72 -41.06
C PHE A 98 -4.86 -8.05 -41.24
N THR A 99 -3.85 -8.29 -40.40
CA THR A 99 -2.97 -9.47 -40.49
C THR A 99 -3.57 -10.75 -39.94
N GLY A 100 -4.79 -10.70 -39.35
CA GLY A 100 -5.36 -11.83 -38.62
C GLY A 100 -4.79 -11.98 -37.20
N GLN A 101 -3.82 -11.15 -36.81
CA GLN A 101 -3.15 -11.22 -35.52
C GLN A 101 -3.62 -10.10 -34.59
N TYR A 102 -3.65 -10.40 -33.30
CA TYR A 102 -3.98 -9.45 -32.25
C TYR A 102 -2.77 -9.23 -31.34
N GLY A 103 -2.39 -7.97 -31.15
CA GLY A 103 -1.39 -7.55 -30.19
C GLY A 103 -2.02 -7.35 -28.81
N ILE A 104 -1.37 -7.84 -27.76
CA ILE A 104 -1.78 -7.59 -26.38
C ILE A 104 -0.96 -6.41 -25.85
N ASN A 105 -1.63 -5.28 -25.65
CA ASN A 105 -1.04 -4.10 -25.02
C ASN A 105 -1.52 -3.99 -23.58
N HIS A 106 -0.66 -3.45 -22.72
CA HIS A 106 -0.97 -3.18 -21.31
C HIS A 106 -1.05 -1.67 -21.12
N VAL A 107 -2.21 -1.18 -20.71
CA VAL A 107 -2.47 0.24 -20.49
C VAL A 107 -2.64 0.48 -19.01
N THR A 108 -1.66 1.14 -18.41
CA THR A 108 -1.72 1.59 -17.02
C THR A 108 -2.81 2.62 -16.85
N GLN A 109 -3.79 2.32 -16.01
CA GLN A 109 -4.82 3.25 -15.59
C GLN A 109 -4.28 4.10 -14.43
N PRO A 110 -4.44 5.42 -14.49
CA PRO A 110 -4.02 6.29 -13.40
C PRO A 110 -4.91 6.10 -12.16
N GLU A 111 -4.30 6.27 -10.99
CA GLU A 111 -4.95 6.05 -9.70
C GLU A 111 -6.20 6.93 -9.48
N TYR A 112 -6.18 8.17 -9.98
CA TYR A 112 -7.29 9.11 -9.78
C TYR A 112 -8.60 8.60 -10.38
N LEU A 113 -8.57 7.80 -11.46
CA LEU A 113 -9.79 7.22 -12.04
C LEU A 113 -10.43 6.21 -11.10
N ILE A 114 -9.61 5.43 -10.39
CA ILE A 114 -10.09 4.46 -9.39
C ILE A 114 -10.73 5.24 -8.23
N MET A 115 -10.02 6.25 -7.72
CA MET A 115 -10.49 7.05 -6.59
C MET A 115 -11.77 7.85 -6.90
N ASP A 116 -11.85 8.46 -8.08
CA ASP A 116 -13.01 9.25 -8.52
C ASP A 116 -14.25 8.35 -8.75
N THR A 117 -14.04 7.11 -9.22
CA THR A 117 -15.13 6.13 -9.32
C THR A 117 -15.64 5.71 -7.95
N LEU A 118 -14.74 5.48 -6.98
CA LEU A 118 -15.11 5.04 -5.63
C LEU A 118 -15.74 6.18 -4.80
N PHE A 119 -15.21 7.39 -4.94
CA PHE A 119 -15.59 8.56 -4.15
C PHE A 119 -15.83 9.77 -5.07
N PRO A 120 -16.91 9.74 -5.86
CA PRO A 120 -17.27 10.89 -6.69
C PRO A 120 -17.56 12.11 -5.84
N SER A 121 -17.36 13.30 -6.40
CA SER A 121 -17.60 14.57 -5.70
C SER A 121 -19.06 14.75 -5.27
N ASP A 122 -20.00 14.12 -5.99
CA ASP A 122 -21.43 14.09 -5.65
C ASP A 122 -21.72 13.05 -4.57
N LYS A 123 -21.84 13.52 -3.31
CA LYS A 123 -22.12 12.71 -2.11
C LYS A 123 -23.56 12.20 -2.00
N THR A 124 -24.37 12.35 -3.05
CA THR A 124 -25.80 11.96 -3.05
C THR A 124 -25.99 10.46 -3.18
N LEU A 125 -24.98 9.74 -3.68
CA LEU A 125 -25.01 8.30 -3.90
C LEU A 125 -24.54 7.53 -2.66
N SER A 126 -25.27 6.48 -2.30
CA SER A 126 -24.94 5.58 -1.20
C SER A 126 -23.63 4.85 -1.46
N THR A 127 -22.93 4.43 -0.42
CA THR A 127 -21.68 3.65 -0.53
C THR A 127 -21.88 2.26 -1.14
N LEU A 128 -23.13 1.79 -1.24
CA LEU A 128 -23.51 0.51 -1.83
C LEU A 128 -23.86 0.57 -3.32
N ASP A 129 -23.95 1.78 -3.90
CA ASP A 129 -24.39 1.94 -5.28
C ASP A 129 -23.45 1.24 -6.27
N ILE A 130 -24.04 0.53 -7.25
CA ILE A 130 -23.30 -0.23 -8.27
C ILE A 130 -22.45 0.69 -9.15
N SER A 131 -22.89 1.94 -9.36
CA SER A 131 -22.18 2.95 -10.14
C SER A 131 -20.85 3.39 -9.52
N ARG A 132 -20.68 3.21 -8.20
CA ARG A 132 -19.45 3.55 -7.48
C ARG A 132 -18.44 2.41 -7.43
N ARG A 133 -18.70 1.32 -8.15
CA ARG A 133 -17.81 0.15 -8.23
C ARG A 133 -16.85 0.33 -9.39
N TYR A 134 -15.56 0.22 -9.09
CA TYR A 134 -14.54 0.22 -10.13
C TYR A 134 -14.38 -1.20 -10.67
N ASN A 135 -14.88 -1.45 -11.88
CA ASN A 135 -14.84 -2.76 -12.50
C ASN A 135 -13.53 -2.98 -13.28
N MET A 136 -12.98 -4.18 -13.14
CA MET A 136 -11.79 -4.68 -13.83
C MET A 136 -12.17 -5.91 -14.64
N THR A 137 -11.45 -6.16 -15.73
CA THR A 137 -11.69 -7.30 -16.60
C THR A 137 -10.75 -8.46 -16.29
N MET A 138 -11.20 -9.69 -16.57
CA MET A 138 -10.36 -10.88 -16.40
C MET A 138 -9.07 -10.74 -17.22
N GLY A 139 -7.93 -10.96 -16.57
CA GLY A 139 -6.61 -10.79 -17.19
C GLY A 139 -5.99 -9.40 -17.02
N ASP A 140 -6.68 -8.45 -16.39
CA ASP A 140 -6.07 -7.21 -15.91
C ASP A 140 -5.16 -7.48 -14.70
N LEU A 141 -4.20 -6.59 -14.44
CA LEU A 141 -3.33 -6.67 -13.25
C LEU A 141 -3.69 -5.56 -12.26
N LEU A 142 -3.85 -5.93 -11.00
CA LEU A 142 -4.02 -4.98 -9.89
C LEU A 142 -2.79 -5.03 -8.99
N PHE A 143 -2.25 -3.87 -8.64
CA PHE A 143 -1.21 -3.73 -7.62
C PHE A 143 -1.63 -2.68 -6.59
N VAL A 144 -1.33 -2.97 -5.34
CA VAL A 144 -1.59 -2.13 -4.18
C VAL A 144 -0.29 -1.96 -3.41
N GLU A 145 0.11 -0.71 -3.24
CA GLU A 145 1.28 -0.34 -2.46
C GLU A 145 0.83 0.44 -1.22
N VAL A 146 1.32 0.04 -0.07
CA VAL A 146 1.06 0.69 1.22
C VAL A 146 2.39 1.09 1.81
N GLN A 147 2.55 2.37 2.08
CA GLN A 147 3.74 2.93 2.73
C GLN A 147 3.31 3.73 3.95
N ASN A 148 4.05 3.65 5.06
CA ASN A 148 3.79 4.54 6.19
C ASN A 148 4.00 6.01 5.79
N ASN A 149 3.12 6.86 6.28
CA ASN A 149 3.22 8.32 6.17
C ASN A 149 3.85 8.84 7.46
N GLY A 150 5.06 9.41 7.37
CA GLY A 150 5.83 9.85 8.53
C GLY A 150 6.69 8.74 9.14
N LYS A 151 7.20 8.97 10.36
CA LYS A 151 8.08 8.04 11.08
C LYS A 151 7.27 7.18 12.04
N THR A 152 7.62 5.91 12.20
CA THR A 152 7.08 5.09 13.29
C THR A 152 7.66 5.56 14.62
N MET A 153 7.08 5.13 15.74
CA MET A 153 7.60 5.46 17.07
C MET A 153 9.03 4.94 17.27
N ALA A 154 9.35 3.76 16.71
CA ALA A 154 10.69 3.20 16.79
C ALA A 154 11.71 4.04 16.02
N THR A 155 11.38 4.42 14.77
CA THR A 155 12.24 5.28 13.96
C THR A 155 12.43 6.66 14.60
N ALA A 156 11.36 7.26 15.13
CA ALA A 156 11.42 8.56 15.80
C ALA A 156 12.33 8.54 17.04
N LEU A 157 12.23 7.49 17.87
CA LEU A 157 13.08 7.32 19.04
C LEU A 157 14.53 7.03 18.65
N ARG A 158 14.76 6.19 17.63
CA ARG A 158 16.11 5.93 17.09
C ARG A 158 16.76 7.21 16.56
N ASP A 159 16.01 8.00 15.81
CA ASP A 159 16.47 9.27 15.25
C ASP A 159 16.81 10.29 16.33
N MET A 160 16.02 10.34 17.41
CA MET A 160 16.33 11.15 18.59
C MET A 160 17.64 10.71 19.27
N LEU A 161 17.88 9.41 19.41
CA LEU A 161 19.08 8.88 20.08
C LEU A 161 20.36 9.05 19.25
N LEU A 162 20.25 8.86 17.94
CA LEU A 162 21.38 8.91 17.01
C LEU A 162 21.61 10.30 16.41
N PHE A 163 20.77 11.28 16.74
CA PHE A 163 20.75 12.60 16.11
C PHE A 163 20.67 12.49 14.58
N SER A 164 19.89 11.53 14.08
CA SER A 164 19.70 11.25 12.66
C SER A 164 18.33 11.67 12.17
N ASP A 165 18.18 11.82 10.85
CA ASP A 165 16.89 12.05 10.19
C ASP A 165 16.64 10.96 9.16
N THR A 166 15.99 9.86 9.59
CA THR A 166 15.62 8.76 8.70
C THR A 166 14.42 9.18 7.85
N LYS A 167 14.60 9.23 6.52
CA LYS A 167 13.54 9.62 5.56
C LYS A 167 12.86 8.44 4.85
N ALA A 168 13.41 7.24 4.97
CA ALA A 168 12.86 6.05 4.34
C ALA A 168 11.61 5.55 5.11
N PRO A 169 10.58 5.03 4.41
CA PRO A 169 9.45 4.38 5.06
C PRO A 169 9.92 3.05 5.69
N GLU A 170 9.64 2.86 6.98
CA GLU A 170 9.93 1.62 7.70
C GLU A 170 8.96 0.51 7.29
N ILE A 171 7.69 0.86 7.04
CA ILE A 171 6.64 -0.09 6.63
C ILE A 171 6.33 0.16 5.16
N PHE A 172 6.81 -0.74 4.30
CA PHE A 172 6.51 -0.75 2.88
C PHE A 172 6.03 -2.14 2.45
N VAL A 173 4.77 -2.21 2.03
CA VAL A 173 4.10 -3.43 1.59
C VAL A 173 3.60 -3.24 0.17
N ARG A 174 3.85 -4.23 -0.68
CA ARG A 174 3.28 -4.29 -2.03
C ARG A 174 2.66 -5.66 -2.26
N SER A 175 1.41 -5.66 -2.68
CA SER A 175 0.70 -6.86 -3.11
C SER A 175 0.05 -6.63 -4.47
N GLY A 176 -0.11 -7.68 -5.26
CA GLY A 176 -0.73 -7.56 -6.55
C GLY A 176 -0.83 -8.89 -7.30
N GLY A 177 -1.53 -8.86 -8.42
CA GLY A 177 -1.69 -10.02 -9.27
C GLY A 177 -2.75 -9.84 -10.34
N MET A 178 -2.94 -10.89 -11.12
CA MET A 178 -3.94 -10.95 -12.19
C MET A 178 -5.35 -11.12 -11.62
N VAL A 179 -6.29 -10.35 -12.16
CA VAL A 179 -7.73 -10.44 -11.88
C VAL A 179 -8.30 -11.68 -12.53
N ARG A 180 -8.97 -12.52 -11.72
CA ARG A 180 -9.57 -13.79 -12.14
C ARG A 180 -11.05 -13.66 -12.46
N ASN A 181 -11.74 -12.74 -11.78
CA ASN A 181 -13.18 -12.49 -11.95
C ASN A 181 -14.01 -13.80 -11.86
N GLU A 182 -13.87 -14.51 -10.72
CA GLU A 182 -14.53 -15.79 -10.45
C GLU A 182 -15.98 -15.62 -9.94
N ALA A 183 -16.45 -14.39 -9.76
CA ALA A 183 -17.76 -14.06 -9.22
C ALA A 183 -18.91 -14.08 -10.25
N TYR A 184 -18.74 -14.79 -11.38
CA TYR A 184 -19.72 -14.91 -12.47
C TYR A 184 -20.42 -16.27 -12.51
#